data_AF-A0A158H3V2-F1
#
_entry.id   AF-A0A158H3V2-F1
#
_cell.length_a   1.000
_cell.length_b   1.000
_cell.length_c   1.000
_cell.angle_alpha   90.00
_cell.angle_beta   90.00
_cell.angle_gamma   90.00
#
_symmetry.space_group_name_H-M   'P 1'
#
loop_
_entity.id
_entity.type
_entity.pdbx_description
1 polymer ?
#
loop_
_entity_poly.entity_id
_entity_poly.type
_entity_poly.pdbx_seq_one_letter_code
_entity_poly.pdbx_strand_id
1 'polypeptide(L)'
;MTNQRRLARQETSLEYSAKEHSQVHESRYGADHGNHAGIGQMDRAIGEDCVGQAGSTESAPQSPSVGAPGKVIDLSLAGPGNFVARRGFVTELAWFFLEACIINNKLIPLSSVRIALLRAFGARIGRNCRMPHPVRVKAPWNLQVGDNCWFGVDAWIYNQTTLRIGSNVCISQGVFLTTGSHDVAGNMDLKVAPIVIEDGVWITSKCVVQMGVTIGRSAVVTPMSVVHRSLEAEGVYGGNPVRFIKKRFTA
;
A
#
# COMPACT_ATOMS: atom_id res chain seq x y z
N MET A 1 -20.79 49.44 2.97
CA MET A 1 -20.79 48.89 4.36
C MET A 1 -21.02 47.37 4.43
N THR A 2 -21.00 46.62 3.32
CA THR A 2 -21.41 45.19 3.30
C THR A 2 -20.23 44.20 3.32
N ASN A 3 -19.01 44.62 2.99
CA ASN A 3 -17.85 43.72 2.95
C ASN A 3 -17.16 43.51 4.30
N GLN A 4 -17.18 44.48 5.22
CA GLN A 4 -16.54 44.31 6.54
C GLN A 4 -17.29 43.35 7.47
N ARG A 5 -18.61 43.21 7.33
CA ARG A 5 -19.41 42.25 8.12
C ARG A 5 -19.21 40.79 7.69
N ARG A 6 -18.74 40.54 6.46
CA ARG A 6 -18.51 39.18 5.96
C ARG A 6 -17.15 38.62 6.40
N LEU A 7 -16.15 39.49 6.51
CA LEU A 7 -14.80 39.14 7.00
C LEU A 7 -14.80 38.84 8.51
N ALA A 8 -15.49 39.66 9.31
CA ALA A 8 -15.63 39.41 10.76
C ALA A 8 -16.34 38.08 11.09
N ARG A 9 -17.18 37.56 10.18
CA ARG A 9 -17.89 36.29 10.34
C ARG A 9 -17.05 35.06 9.93
N GLN A 10 -16.00 35.26 9.12
CA GLN A 10 -15.05 34.20 8.77
C GLN A 10 -13.94 34.06 9.82
N GLU A 11 -13.47 35.18 10.39
CA GLU A 11 -12.45 35.16 11.46
C GLU A 11 -12.98 34.50 12.75
N THR A 12 -14.23 34.78 13.13
CA THR A 12 -14.88 34.14 14.29
C THR A 12 -15.12 32.63 14.10
N SER A 13 -15.28 32.15 12.87
CA SER A 13 -15.43 30.72 12.57
C SER A 13 -14.09 29.96 12.60
N LEU A 14 -12.98 30.64 12.28
CA LEU A 14 -11.65 30.04 12.30
C LEU A 14 -11.09 29.98 13.74
N GLU A 15 -11.39 30.99 14.57
CA GLU A 15 -11.02 30.98 15.99
C GLU A 15 -11.78 29.92 16.81
N TYR A 16 -13.03 29.59 16.43
CA TYR A 16 -13.79 28.52 17.08
C TYR A 16 -13.23 27.12 16.75
N SER A 17 -12.86 26.89 15.49
CA SER A 17 -12.28 25.61 15.05
C SER A 17 -10.87 25.36 15.61
N ALA A 18 -10.10 26.43 15.87
CA ALA A 18 -8.76 26.32 16.46
C ALA A 18 -8.79 25.99 17.97
N LYS A 19 -9.86 26.37 18.69
CA LYS A 19 -10.02 26.06 20.11
C LYS A 19 -10.48 24.62 20.38
N GLU A 20 -11.27 24.01 19.49
CA GLU A 20 -11.68 22.59 19.64
C GLU A 20 -10.52 21.60 19.39
N HIS A 21 -9.61 21.92 18.48
CA HIS A 21 -8.45 21.06 18.19
C HIS A 21 -7.35 21.08 19.25
N SER A 22 -7.37 22.05 20.18
CA SER A 22 -6.41 22.15 21.29
C SER A 22 -6.87 21.46 22.57
N GLN A 23 -8.13 21.01 22.67
CA GLN A 23 -8.69 20.42 23.91
C GLN A 23 -8.82 18.89 23.89
N VAL A 24 -8.35 18.19 22.85
CA VAL A 24 -8.43 16.72 22.76
C VAL A 24 -7.11 16.02 23.12
N HIS A 25 -6.07 16.78 23.48
CA HIS A 25 -4.72 16.25 23.73
C HIS A 25 -4.22 16.46 25.17
N GLU A 26 -5.09 16.32 26.17
CA GLU A 26 -4.65 16.17 27.58
C GLU A 26 -5.81 15.69 28.46
N SER A 27 -6.02 14.37 28.53
CA SER A 27 -6.81 13.72 29.58
C SER A 27 -6.79 12.20 29.38
N ARG A 28 -5.88 11.53 30.11
CA ARG A 28 -6.03 10.19 30.72
C ARG A 28 -4.67 9.68 31.23
N TYR A 29 -4.19 10.30 32.31
CA TYR A 29 -3.41 9.64 33.33
C TYR A 29 -3.79 10.29 34.66
N GLY A 30 -4.53 9.54 35.48
CA GLY A 30 -4.92 9.93 36.83
C GLY A 30 -5.07 8.66 37.66
N ALA A 31 -4.16 8.50 38.61
CA ALA A 31 -4.39 7.73 39.84
C ALA A 31 -5.64 8.33 40.57
N ASP A 32 -6.39 7.65 41.44
CA ASP A 32 -5.90 6.90 42.60
C ASP A 32 -7.03 6.16 43.36
N HIS A 33 -6.59 5.14 44.12
CA HIS A 33 -7.02 4.67 45.45
C HIS A 33 -8.39 4.02 45.80
N GLY A 34 -8.25 2.87 46.48
CA GLY A 34 -9.02 2.41 47.66
C GLY A 34 -9.03 0.87 47.80
N ASN A 35 -8.87 0.19 48.95
CA ASN A 35 -8.42 0.51 50.31
C ASN A 35 -8.24 -0.83 51.10
N HIS A 36 -7.33 -0.82 52.09
CA HIS A 36 -7.24 -1.57 53.37
C HIS A 36 -6.89 -3.07 53.57
N ALA A 37 -6.00 -3.20 54.59
CA ALA A 37 -5.80 -4.23 55.64
C ALA A 37 -4.72 -5.31 55.38
N GLY A 38 -3.70 -5.53 56.21
CA GLY A 38 -3.29 -4.91 57.48
C GLY A 38 -2.04 -5.58 58.09
N ILE A 39 -1.61 -5.03 59.23
CA ILE A 39 -0.93 -5.64 60.41
C ILE A 39 0.44 -6.33 60.28
N GLY A 40 1.40 -5.91 61.14
CA GLY A 40 2.47 -6.77 61.66
C GLY A 40 3.82 -6.07 61.90
N GLN A 41 4.29 -6.06 63.14
CA GLN A 41 5.40 -5.28 63.71
C GLN A 41 6.52 -6.21 64.23
N MET A 42 7.75 -5.69 64.38
CA MET A 42 8.89 -6.23 65.18
C MET A 42 9.53 -7.55 64.65
N ASP A 43 10.82 -7.89 64.77
CA ASP A 43 11.85 -7.55 65.76
C ASP A 43 13.29 -7.88 65.25
N ARG A 44 14.31 -7.52 66.05
CA ARG A 44 15.79 -7.60 65.84
C ARG A 44 16.42 -9.03 65.80
N ALA A 45 17.60 -9.16 65.16
CA ALA A 45 18.84 -9.84 65.64
C ALA A 45 19.92 -9.88 64.52
N ILE A 46 21.03 -9.12 64.58
CA ILE A 46 22.41 -9.47 65.00
C ILE A 46 22.94 -10.85 64.55
N GLY A 47 24.06 -10.86 63.82
CA GLY A 47 24.89 -12.04 63.56
C GLY A 47 26.00 -11.75 62.54
N GLU A 48 27.18 -11.36 63.04
CA GLU A 48 28.43 -11.19 62.31
C GLU A 48 29.06 -12.54 61.88
N ASP A 49 29.98 -12.41 60.93
CA ASP A 49 31.18 -13.22 60.67
C ASP A 49 31.23 -14.23 59.52
N CYS A 50 32.39 -14.14 58.86
CA CYS A 50 33.11 -15.11 58.03
C CYS A 50 33.33 -14.72 56.56
N VAL A 51 34.34 -13.87 56.40
CA VAL A 51 35.39 -13.88 55.37
C VAL A 51 35.41 -15.16 54.50
N GLY A 52 35.21 -14.99 53.19
CA GLY A 52 35.33 -16.04 52.18
C GLY A 52 35.85 -15.48 50.86
N GLN A 53 37.15 -15.74 50.61
CA GLN A 53 37.94 -15.62 49.38
C GLN A 53 37.27 -15.03 48.11
N ALA A 54 37.79 -13.87 47.69
CA ALA A 54 37.72 -13.39 46.32
C ALA A 54 38.55 -14.32 45.40
N GLY A 55 37.86 -15.20 44.69
CA GLY A 55 38.40 -16.01 43.59
C GLY A 55 37.54 -15.81 42.36
N SER A 56 37.63 -14.62 41.75
CA SER A 56 37.02 -14.30 40.46
C SER A 56 37.75 -15.07 39.36
N THR A 57 37.28 -16.27 39.05
CA THR A 57 37.54 -16.86 37.72
C THR A 57 36.56 -16.21 36.76
N GLU A 58 36.98 -15.08 36.22
CA GLU A 58 36.33 -14.40 35.12
C GLU A 58 36.36 -15.35 33.92
N SER A 59 35.25 -16.05 33.69
CA SER A 59 35.09 -16.90 32.51
C SER A 59 35.17 -15.99 31.29
N ALA A 60 36.22 -16.18 30.48
CA ALA A 60 36.43 -15.41 29.26
C ALA A 60 35.14 -15.34 28.43
N PRO A 61 34.76 -14.15 27.91
CA PRO A 61 33.60 -14.03 27.05
C PRO A 61 33.79 -14.96 25.86
N GLN A 62 32.90 -15.95 25.73
CA GLN A 62 32.83 -16.79 24.55
C GLN A 62 32.68 -15.87 23.35
N SER A 63 33.68 -15.90 22.46
CA SER A 63 33.62 -15.19 21.20
C SER A 63 32.32 -15.62 20.50
N PRO A 64 31.52 -14.67 19.96
CA PRO A 64 30.33 -15.04 19.22
C PRO A 64 30.77 -15.98 18.09
N SER A 65 30.28 -17.21 18.11
CA SER A 65 30.50 -18.16 17.04
C SER A 65 30.08 -17.47 15.75
N VAL A 66 31.04 -17.15 14.88
CA VAL A 66 30.76 -16.56 13.58
C VAL A 66 29.97 -17.60 12.81
N GLY A 67 28.64 -17.46 12.84
CA GLY A 67 27.74 -18.31 12.09
C GLY A 67 28.15 -18.28 10.61
N ALA A 68 28.01 -19.41 9.93
CA ALA A 68 28.32 -19.51 8.51
C ALA A 68 27.71 -18.31 7.76
N PRO A 69 28.44 -17.67 6.84
CA PRO A 69 27.95 -16.49 6.14
C PRO A 69 26.59 -16.81 5.49
N GLY A 70 25.63 -15.90 5.67
CA GLY A 70 24.28 -16.07 5.14
C GLY A 70 24.30 -16.31 3.63
N LYS A 71 23.36 -17.14 3.14
CA LYS A 71 23.23 -17.44 1.72
C LYS A 71 22.91 -16.17 0.93
N VAL A 72 23.73 -15.86 -0.09
CA VAL A 72 23.48 -14.78 -1.06
C VAL A 72 22.89 -15.37 -2.34
N ILE A 73 21.87 -14.74 -2.91
CA ILE A 73 21.26 -15.16 -4.19
C ILE A 73 22.06 -14.54 -5.34
N ASP A 74 22.57 -15.39 -6.25
CA ASP A 74 23.23 -14.95 -7.48
C ASP A 74 22.18 -14.55 -8.53
N LEU A 75 22.12 -13.25 -8.83
CA LEU A 75 21.15 -12.69 -9.78
C LEU A 75 21.46 -13.03 -11.25
N SER A 76 22.66 -13.52 -11.57
CA SER A 76 22.98 -13.98 -12.93
C SER A 76 22.18 -15.23 -13.33
N LEU A 77 21.66 -15.95 -12.34
CA LEU A 77 20.81 -17.13 -12.50
C LEU A 77 19.32 -16.79 -12.66
N ALA A 78 18.94 -15.51 -12.55
CA ALA A 78 17.54 -15.10 -12.64
C ALA A 78 17.02 -15.22 -14.07
N GLY A 79 16.02 -16.07 -14.25
CA GLY A 79 15.36 -16.32 -15.52
C GLY A 79 13.97 -15.68 -15.63
N PRO A 80 13.27 -15.94 -16.75
CA PRO A 80 11.91 -15.45 -16.97
C PRO A 80 10.86 -16.14 -16.07
N GLY A 81 11.23 -17.19 -15.33
CA GLY A 81 10.33 -17.95 -14.48
C GLY A 81 9.07 -18.39 -15.22
N ASN A 82 7.89 -18.01 -14.70
CA ASN A 82 6.59 -18.36 -15.30
C ASN A 82 6.04 -17.29 -16.27
N PHE A 83 6.83 -16.26 -16.61
CA PHE A 83 6.42 -15.23 -17.55
C PHE A 83 6.49 -15.71 -18.99
N VAL A 84 5.43 -15.41 -19.74
CA VAL A 84 5.34 -15.70 -21.17
C VAL A 84 5.02 -14.39 -21.91
N ALA A 85 5.93 -13.96 -22.78
CA ALA A 85 5.72 -12.79 -23.62
C ALA A 85 4.55 -13.02 -24.59
N ARG A 86 3.59 -12.11 -24.60
CA ARG A 86 2.40 -12.18 -25.48
C ARG A 86 2.58 -11.45 -26.80
N ARG A 87 3.61 -10.62 -26.93
CA ARG A 87 3.91 -9.83 -28.11
C ARG A 87 5.39 -9.97 -28.46
N GLY A 88 5.71 -9.77 -29.73
CA GLY A 88 7.08 -9.82 -30.21
C GLY A 88 7.85 -8.54 -29.85
N PHE A 89 9.18 -8.65 -29.88
CA PHE A 89 10.11 -7.57 -29.52
C PHE A 89 9.81 -6.24 -30.22
N VAL A 90 9.51 -6.26 -31.53
CA VAL A 90 9.21 -5.04 -32.31
C VAL A 90 7.99 -4.30 -31.76
N THR A 91 6.94 -5.03 -31.38
CA THR A 91 5.73 -4.44 -30.80
C THR A 91 6.02 -3.85 -29.42
N GLU A 92 6.81 -4.54 -28.60
CA GLU A 92 7.20 -4.02 -27.28
C GLU A 92 8.08 -2.77 -27.40
N LEU A 93 9.02 -2.76 -28.34
CA LEU A 93 9.89 -1.63 -28.62
C LEU A 93 9.09 -0.42 -29.13
N ALA A 94 8.18 -0.64 -30.09
CA ALA A 94 7.29 0.40 -30.57
C ALA A 94 6.41 0.96 -29.44
N TRP A 95 5.89 0.09 -28.56
CA TRP A 95 5.13 0.54 -27.40
C TRP A 95 5.98 1.36 -26.44
N PHE A 96 7.23 0.96 -26.17
CA PHE A 96 8.15 1.70 -25.32
C PHE A 96 8.36 3.14 -25.81
N PHE A 97 8.66 3.33 -27.09
CA PHE A 97 8.82 4.67 -27.65
C PHE A 97 7.51 5.47 -27.64
N LEU A 98 6.38 4.83 -27.94
CA LEU A 98 5.08 5.50 -27.88
C LEU A 98 4.71 5.94 -26.45
N GLU A 99 4.95 5.07 -25.47
CA GLU A 99 4.72 5.38 -24.05
C GLU A 99 5.59 6.56 -23.62
N ALA A 100 6.90 6.50 -23.92
CA ALA A 100 7.87 7.51 -23.55
C ALA A 100 7.61 8.87 -24.21
N CYS A 101 7.34 8.90 -25.52
CA CYS A 101 7.26 10.13 -26.30
C CYS A 101 5.85 10.75 -26.34
N ILE A 102 4.79 9.95 -26.19
CA ILE A 102 3.40 10.39 -26.41
C ILE A 102 2.56 10.25 -25.14
N ILE A 103 2.50 9.06 -24.54
CA ILE A 103 1.61 8.81 -23.39
C ILE A 103 2.08 9.53 -22.12
N ASN A 104 3.39 9.49 -21.88
CA ASN A 104 4.05 10.15 -20.76
C ASN A 104 4.45 11.61 -21.08
N ASN A 105 4.03 12.12 -22.23
CA ASN A 105 4.27 13.51 -22.59
C ASN A 105 3.20 14.41 -21.95
N LYS A 106 3.66 15.37 -21.16
CA LYS A 106 2.80 16.37 -20.48
C LYS A 106 1.94 17.19 -21.45
N LEU A 107 2.34 17.25 -22.73
CA LEU A 107 1.64 18.02 -23.77
C LEU A 107 0.33 17.35 -24.25
N ILE A 108 0.06 16.09 -23.88
CA ILE A 108 -1.16 15.37 -24.29
C ILE A 108 -1.98 14.98 -23.03
N PRO A 109 -2.67 15.94 -22.39
CA PRO A 109 -3.41 15.69 -21.16
C PRO A 109 -4.76 14.98 -21.39
N LEU A 110 -5.20 14.85 -22.64
CA LEU A 110 -6.53 14.33 -22.98
C LEU A 110 -6.63 12.81 -22.77
N SER A 111 -7.52 12.39 -21.88
CA SER A 111 -7.78 10.97 -21.61
C SER A 111 -8.25 10.18 -22.84
N SER A 112 -8.99 10.82 -23.75
CA SER A 112 -9.50 10.18 -24.97
C SER A 112 -8.38 9.71 -25.89
N VAL A 113 -7.38 10.56 -26.14
CA VAL A 113 -6.22 10.24 -26.98
C VAL A 113 -5.42 9.09 -26.37
N ARG A 114 -5.15 9.16 -25.06
CA ARG A 114 -4.45 8.08 -24.33
C ARG A 114 -5.19 6.75 -24.43
N ILE A 115 -6.50 6.75 -24.19
CA ILE A 115 -7.31 5.54 -24.28
C ILE A 115 -7.34 4.99 -25.71
N ALA A 116 -7.42 5.85 -26.73
CA ALA A 116 -7.37 5.44 -28.14
C ALA A 116 -6.05 4.73 -28.47
N LEU A 117 -4.91 5.29 -28.04
CA LEU A 117 -3.59 4.69 -28.22
C LEU A 117 -3.43 3.37 -27.46
N LEU A 118 -3.91 3.30 -26.21
CA LEU A 118 -3.91 2.05 -25.43
C LEU A 118 -4.71 0.96 -26.14
N ARG A 119 -5.89 1.30 -26.69
CA ARG A 119 -6.71 0.37 -27.48
C ARG A 119 -6.00 -0.06 -28.76
N ALA A 120 -5.34 0.85 -29.46
CA ALA A 120 -4.55 0.51 -30.65
C ALA A 120 -3.43 -0.51 -30.36
N PHE A 121 -2.89 -0.50 -29.13
CA PHE A 121 -1.90 -1.48 -28.65
C PHE A 121 -2.49 -2.69 -27.94
N GLY A 122 -3.81 -2.91 -28.07
CA GLY A 122 -4.48 -4.14 -27.66
C GLY A 122 -5.14 -4.10 -26.27
N ALA A 123 -5.16 -2.95 -25.59
CA ALA A 123 -5.96 -2.82 -24.37
C ALA A 123 -7.46 -2.89 -24.70
N ARG A 124 -8.22 -3.55 -23.83
CA ARG A 124 -9.69 -3.54 -23.88
C ARG A 124 -10.18 -2.58 -22.82
N ILE A 125 -10.66 -1.40 -23.23
CA ILE A 125 -11.11 -0.35 -22.31
C ILE A 125 -12.53 0.04 -22.69
N GLY A 126 -13.45 0.01 -21.73
CA GLY A 126 -14.86 0.40 -21.86
C GLY A 126 -15.08 1.89 -22.10
N ARG A 127 -16.33 2.31 -22.03
CA ARG A 127 -16.80 3.69 -22.26
C ARG A 127 -16.62 4.56 -21.02
N ASN A 128 -16.56 5.87 -21.22
CA ASN A 128 -16.52 6.89 -20.15
C ASN A 128 -15.38 6.72 -19.13
N CYS A 129 -14.27 6.08 -19.53
CA CYS A 129 -13.10 5.97 -18.67
C CYS A 129 -12.30 7.29 -18.66
N ARG A 130 -11.79 7.67 -17.48
CA ARG A 130 -10.91 8.83 -17.31
C ARG A 130 -9.54 8.36 -16.89
N MET A 131 -8.54 8.63 -17.73
CA MET A 131 -7.12 8.35 -17.47
C MET A 131 -6.34 9.66 -17.62
N PRO A 132 -6.22 10.47 -16.56
CA PRO A 132 -5.48 11.73 -16.59
C PRO A 132 -3.99 11.45 -16.78
N HIS A 133 -3.23 12.48 -17.11
CA HIS A 133 -1.78 12.38 -17.16
C HIS A 133 -1.16 12.69 -15.78
N PRO A 134 -0.04 12.06 -15.41
CA PRO A 134 0.48 10.78 -15.94
C PRO A 134 -0.36 9.56 -15.48
N VAL A 135 -0.48 8.57 -16.36
CA VAL A 135 -0.87 7.18 -16.05
C VAL A 135 0.00 6.29 -16.92
N ARG A 136 0.62 5.27 -16.33
CA ARG A 136 1.59 4.38 -17.00
C ARG A 136 1.01 2.98 -17.15
N VAL A 137 1.24 2.35 -18.30
CA VAL A 137 0.74 1.00 -18.61
C VAL A 137 1.85 0.21 -19.28
N LYS A 138 2.39 -0.81 -18.59
CA LYS A 138 3.53 -1.60 -19.08
C LYS A 138 3.20 -2.40 -20.34
N ALA A 139 2.03 -3.04 -20.37
CA ALA A 139 1.62 -3.93 -21.46
C ALA A 139 0.12 -3.76 -21.76
N PRO A 140 -0.26 -2.87 -22.69
CA PRO A 140 -1.67 -2.60 -23.00
C PRO A 140 -2.46 -3.84 -23.39
N TRP A 141 -1.86 -4.78 -24.14
CA TRP A 141 -2.46 -6.06 -24.52
C TRP A 141 -2.84 -6.99 -23.36
N ASN A 142 -2.37 -6.70 -22.14
CA ASN A 142 -2.74 -7.41 -20.92
C ASN A 142 -3.81 -6.68 -20.08
N LEU A 143 -4.25 -5.50 -20.51
CA LEU A 143 -5.16 -4.64 -19.76
C LEU A 143 -6.60 -4.80 -20.23
N GLN A 144 -7.49 -5.10 -19.29
CA GLN A 144 -8.94 -5.12 -19.51
C GLN A 144 -9.60 -4.20 -18.47
N VAL A 145 -10.41 -3.26 -18.93
CA VAL A 145 -11.12 -2.26 -18.11
C VAL A 145 -12.57 -2.17 -18.58
N GLY A 146 -13.52 -2.25 -17.65
CA GLY A 146 -14.93 -2.03 -17.90
C GLY A 146 -15.31 -0.56 -18.15
N ASP A 147 -16.59 -0.25 -17.99
CA ASP A 147 -17.13 1.09 -18.23
C ASP A 147 -17.03 2.00 -17.00
N ASN A 148 -17.02 3.31 -17.22
CA ASN A 148 -17.10 4.34 -16.17
C ASN A 148 -15.98 4.29 -15.11
N CYS A 149 -14.77 3.90 -15.51
CA CYS A 149 -13.63 3.78 -14.59
C CYS A 149 -12.80 5.06 -14.52
N TRP A 150 -12.38 5.45 -13.31
CA TRP A 150 -11.56 6.63 -13.07
C TRP A 150 -10.19 6.22 -12.55
N PHE A 151 -9.15 6.80 -13.16
CA PHE A 151 -7.77 6.64 -12.75
C PHE A 151 -7.25 7.97 -12.22
N GLY A 152 -6.46 7.90 -11.17
CA GLY A 152 -5.76 9.04 -10.58
C GLY A 152 -4.45 9.30 -11.30
N VAL A 153 -3.95 10.51 -11.10
CA VAL A 153 -2.61 10.92 -11.54
C VAL A 153 -1.56 10.01 -10.91
N ASP A 154 -0.51 9.69 -11.67
CA ASP A 154 0.59 8.79 -11.28
C ASP A 154 0.19 7.34 -11.00
N ALA A 155 -1.01 6.89 -11.41
CA ALA A 155 -1.33 5.47 -11.33
C ALA A 155 -0.41 4.68 -12.28
N TRP A 156 0.25 3.65 -11.75
CA TRP A 156 1.16 2.80 -12.50
C TRP A 156 0.64 1.36 -12.57
N ILE A 157 0.32 0.95 -13.79
CA ILE A 157 -0.16 -0.37 -14.15
C ILE A 157 1.01 -1.19 -14.69
N TYR A 158 1.64 -1.99 -13.83
CA TYR A 158 2.75 -2.88 -14.16
C TYR A 158 2.24 -4.31 -14.42
N ASN A 159 1.54 -4.47 -15.55
CA ASN A 159 0.78 -5.67 -15.90
C ASN A 159 1.54 -6.62 -16.85
N GLN A 160 2.60 -7.26 -16.37
CA GLN A 160 3.32 -8.32 -17.09
C GLN A 160 2.44 -9.52 -17.47
N THR A 161 1.35 -9.77 -16.74
CA THR A 161 0.26 -10.66 -17.14
C THR A 161 -1.08 -9.94 -17.02
N THR A 162 -2.18 -10.67 -17.21
CA THR A 162 -3.54 -10.12 -17.29
C THR A 162 -3.91 -9.32 -16.04
N LEU A 163 -4.33 -8.08 -16.24
CA LEU A 163 -4.99 -7.25 -15.22
C LEU A 163 -6.41 -6.97 -15.71
N ARG A 164 -7.41 -7.45 -14.96
CA ARG A 164 -8.83 -7.22 -15.24
C ARG A 164 -9.42 -6.26 -14.22
N ILE A 165 -9.99 -5.18 -14.70
CA ILE A 165 -10.69 -4.16 -13.94
C ILE A 165 -12.15 -4.14 -14.42
N GLY A 166 -13.10 -4.26 -13.50
CA GLY A 166 -14.53 -4.19 -13.76
C GLY A 166 -15.00 -2.80 -14.16
N SER A 167 -16.30 -2.55 -14.01
CA SER A 167 -16.95 -1.26 -14.29
C SER A 167 -17.15 -0.46 -13.00
N ASN A 168 -17.26 0.86 -13.13
CA ASN A 168 -17.44 1.79 -12.02
C ASN A 168 -16.32 1.70 -10.97
N VAL A 169 -15.10 1.40 -11.41
CA VAL A 169 -13.92 1.29 -10.54
C VAL A 169 -13.20 2.63 -10.45
N CYS A 170 -12.80 3.01 -9.23
CA CYS A 170 -11.95 4.16 -8.99
C CYS A 170 -10.58 3.72 -8.48
N ILE A 171 -9.53 4.03 -9.23
CA ILE A 171 -8.13 3.85 -8.84
C ILE A 171 -7.57 5.25 -8.62
N SER A 172 -7.28 5.61 -7.38
CA SER A 172 -6.81 6.95 -7.02
C SER A 172 -5.32 7.15 -7.33
N GLN A 173 -4.81 8.32 -6.98
CA GLN A 173 -3.50 8.81 -7.40
C GLN A 173 -2.36 7.96 -6.83
N GLY A 174 -1.31 7.75 -7.63
CA GLY A 174 -0.10 7.05 -7.20
C GLY A 174 -0.31 5.57 -6.85
N VAL A 175 -1.45 4.97 -7.19
CA VAL A 175 -1.68 3.54 -6.98
C VAL A 175 -0.75 2.73 -7.88
N PHE A 176 -0.09 1.73 -7.30
CA PHE A 176 0.76 0.80 -8.03
C PHE A 176 0.09 -0.58 -8.10
N LEU A 177 -0.24 -1.02 -9.30
CA LEU A 177 -0.78 -2.35 -9.57
C LEU A 177 0.32 -3.18 -10.23
N THR A 178 0.78 -4.25 -9.57
CA THR A 178 1.84 -5.12 -10.11
C THR A 178 1.38 -6.56 -10.24
N THR A 179 1.35 -7.07 -11.46
CA THR A 179 1.07 -8.50 -11.71
C THR A 179 2.35 -9.34 -11.68
N GLY A 180 3.48 -8.77 -11.27
CA GLY A 180 4.77 -9.45 -11.24
C GLY A 180 5.55 -9.22 -9.94
N SER A 181 6.39 -10.19 -9.63
CA SER A 181 7.32 -10.24 -8.51
C SER A 181 8.47 -11.20 -8.85
N HIS A 182 9.28 -11.58 -7.88
CA HIS A 182 10.39 -12.51 -8.07
C HIS A 182 10.35 -13.63 -7.03
N ASP A 183 10.95 -14.77 -7.36
CA ASP A 183 11.13 -15.84 -6.39
C ASP A 183 12.10 -15.45 -5.27
N VAL A 184 11.55 -15.13 -4.10
CA VAL A 184 12.33 -14.66 -2.95
C VAL A 184 13.21 -15.73 -2.29
N ALA A 185 12.93 -17.02 -2.55
CA ALA A 185 13.65 -18.13 -1.92
C ALA A 185 14.64 -18.84 -2.87
N GLY A 186 14.45 -18.67 -4.18
CA GLY A 186 15.21 -19.33 -5.22
C GLY A 186 16.27 -18.43 -5.86
N ASN A 187 16.27 -18.38 -7.20
CA ASN A 187 17.20 -17.65 -8.05
C ASN A 187 16.66 -16.29 -8.52
N MET A 188 15.61 -15.75 -7.89
CA MET A 188 14.92 -14.53 -8.32
C MET A 188 14.25 -14.63 -9.71
N ASP A 189 13.86 -15.84 -10.15
CA ASP A 189 13.02 -16.01 -11.32
C ASP A 189 11.77 -15.11 -11.27
N LEU A 190 11.41 -14.52 -12.41
CA LEU A 190 10.22 -13.70 -12.53
C LEU A 190 8.96 -14.56 -12.26
N LYS A 191 8.15 -14.11 -11.30
CA LYS A 191 6.85 -14.69 -10.97
C LYS A 191 5.76 -13.70 -11.39
N VAL A 192 4.78 -14.16 -12.16
CA VAL A 192 3.61 -13.37 -12.56
C VAL A 192 2.32 -14.09 -12.20
N ALA A 193 1.33 -13.32 -11.77
CA ALA A 193 -0.02 -13.81 -11.49
C ALA A 193 -1.05 -12.70 -11.77
N PRO A 194 -2.24 -13.04 -12.31
CA PRO A 194 -3.23 -12.04 -12.69
C PRO A 194 -3.78 -11.30 -11.48
N ILE A 195 -4.22 -10.06 -11.72
CA ILE A 195 -5.00 -9.29 -10.74
C ILE A 195 -6.42 -9.13 -11.29
N VAL A 196 -7.40 -9.31 -10.41
CA VAL A 196 -8.81 -9.05 -10.70
C VAL A 196 -9.35 -7.99 -9.76
N ILE A 197 -9.89 -6.91 -10.31
CA ILE A 197 -10.59 -5.86 -9.58
C ILE A 197 -12.03 -5.89 -10.06
N GLU A 198 -12.96 -6.23 -9.18
CA GLU A 198 -14.38 -6.32 -9.54
C GLU A 198 -15.06 -4.95 -9.59
N ASP A 199 -16.33 -4.92 -9.99
CA ASP A 199 -17.06 -3.68 -10.19
C ASP A 199 -17.23 -2.88 -8.89
N GLY A 200 -17.27 -1.55 -9.00
CA GLY A 200 -17.55 -0.66 -7.86
C GLY A 200 -16.42 -0.53 -6.84
N VAL A 201 -15.28 -1.19 -7.08
CA VAL A 201 -14.10 -1.12 -6.21
C VAL A 201 -13.52 0.28 -6.20
N TRP A 202 -13.09 0.72 -5.02
CA TRP A 202 -12.34 1.96 -4.86
C TRP A 202 -11.00 1.70 -4.17
N ILE A 203 -9.91 1.82 -4.93
CA ILE A 203 -8.54 1.74 -4.42
C ILE A 203 -8.06 3.17 -4.26
N THR A 204 -7.87 3.60 -3.01
CA THR A 204 -7.48 4.98 -2.70
C THR A 204 -5.98 5.21 -2.87
N SER A 205 -5.54 6.45 -2.66
CA SER A 205 -4.24 6.94 -3.12
C SER A 205 -3.06 6.17 -2.52
N LYS A 206 -2.02 5.97 -3.35
CA LYS A 206 -0.73 5.36 -2.98
C LYS A 206 -0.83 3.93 -2.45
N CYS A 207 -1.90 3.20 -2.74
CA CYS A 207 -1.96 1.77 -2.44
C CYS A 207 -1.05 0.96 -3.38
N VAL A 208 -0.57 -0.17 -2.88
CA VAL A 208 0.12 -1.20 -3.67
C VAL A 208 -0.77 -2.44 -3.73
N VAL A 209 -1.00 -2.95 -4.94
CA VAL A 209 -1.74 -4.20 -5.17
C VAL A 209 -0.81 -5.22 -5.82
N GLN A 210 -0.56 -6.32 -5.10
CA GLN A 210 0.36 -7.36 -5.53
C GLN A 210 -0.31 -8.38 -6.45
N MET A 211 0.52 -9.16 -7.14
CA MET A 211 0.09 -10.18 -8.10
C MET A 211 -0.81 -11.24 -7.46
N GLY A 212 -1.73 -11.82 -8.22
CA GLY A 212 -2.54 -12.96 -7.78
C GLY A 212 -3.75 -12.61 -6.91
N VAL A 213 -4.01 -11.33 -6.64
CA VAL A 213 -5.12 -10.92 -5.78
C VAL A 213 -6.41 -10.64 -6.58
N THR A 214 -7.53 -10.96 -5.95
CA THR A 214 -8.86 -10.50 -6.37
C THR A 214 -9.42 -9.52 -5.35
N ILE A 215 -9.84 -8.34 -5.79
CA ILE A 215 -10.53 -7.35 -4.94
C ILE A 215 -12.01 -7.42 -5.26
N GLY A 216 -12.78 -7.93 -4.29
CA GLY A 216 -14.21 -8.20 -4.44
C GLY A 216 -15.06 -6.94 -4.67
N ARG A 217 -16.23 -7.16 -5.30
CA ARG A 217 -17.18 -6.14 -5.70
C ARG A 217 -17.43 -5.11 -4.60
N SER A 218 -17.41 -3.83 -4.97
CA SER A 218 -17.66 -2.71 -4.07
C SER A 218 -16.71 -2.63 -2.87
N ALA A 219 -15.58 -3.33 -2.83
CA ALA A 219 -14.60 -3.16 -1.76
C ALA A 219 -13.92 -1.78 -1.82
N VAL A 220 -13.47 -1.29 -0.67
CA VAL A 220 -12.68 -0.05 -0.55
C VAL A 220 -11.35 -0.38 0.10
N VAL A 221 -10.26 0.11 -0.49
CA VAL A 221 -8.90 0.01 0.09
C VAL A 221 -8.47 1.42 0.50
N THR A 222 -8.22 1.65 1.79
CA THR A 222 -7.83 2.96 2.35
C THR A 222 -6.40 3.34 1.98
N PRO A 223 -6.01 4.63 2.07
CA PRO A 223 -4.78 5.11 1.46
C PRO A 223 -3.54 4.41 2.00
N MET A 224 -2.49 4.32 1.17
CA MET A 224 -1.18 3.76 1.53
C MET A 224 -1.22 2.29 2.02
N SER A 225 -2.23 1.52 1.61
CA SER A 225 -2.35 0.11 1.99
C SER A 225 -1.62 -0.83 1.04
N VAL A 226 -1.21 -2.01 1.54
CA VAL A 226 -0.55 -3.06 0.75
C VAL A 226 -1.42 -4.31 0.66
N VAL A 227 -2.06 -4.48 -0.49
CA VAL A 227 -2.94 -5.61 -0.81
C VAL A 227 -2.09 -6.79 -1.31
N HIS A 228 -1.77 -7.68 -0.37
CA HIS A 228 -0.99 -8.90 -0.57
C HIS A 228 -1.85 -10.18 -0.58
N ARG A 229 -3.17 -10.04 -0.43
CA ARG A 229 -4.15 -11.12 -0.46
C ARG A 229 -5.48 -10.63 -1.03
N SER A 230 -6.30 -11.55 -1.53
CA SER A 230 -7.66 -11.23 -2.00
C SER A 230 -8.53 -10.65 -0.89
N LEU A 231 -9.45 -9.76 -1.28
CA LEU A 231 -10.35 -9.01 -0.41
C LEU A 231 -11.80 -9.37 -0.74
N GLU A 232 -12.64 -9.53 0.28
CA GLU A 232 -14.06 -9.84 0.11
C GLU A 232 -14.85 -8.64 -0.40
N ALA A 233 -15.99 -8.93 -1.02
CA ALA A 233 -16.92 -7.91 -1.47
C ALA A 233 -17.41 -7.03 -0.31
N GLU A 234 -17.66 -5.76 -0.64
CA GLU A 234 -18.27 -4.76 0.24
C GLU A 234 -17.51 -4.51 1.55
N GLY A 235 -16.25 -4.95 1.65
CA GLY A 235 -15.39 -4.65 2.79
C GLY A 235 -14.64 -3.33 2.61
N VAL A 236 -14.40 -2.64 3.72
CA VAL A 236 -13.40 -1.57 3.82
C VAL A 236 -12.14 -2.17 4.43
N TYR A 237 -11.03 -2.02 3.73
CA TYR A 237 -9.74 -2.63 4.06
C TYR A 237 -8.66 -1.56 4.15
N GLY A 238 -7.70 -1.73 5.03
CA GLY A 238 -6.59 -0.79 5.18
C GLY A 238 -5.36 -1.35 5.86
N GLY A 239 -4.24 -0.65 5.69
CA GLY A 239 -2.97 -0.92 6.38
C GLY A 239 -1.92 -1.62 5.51
N ASN A 240 -0.72 -1.70 6.07
CA ASN A 240 0.42 -2.44 5.52
C ASN A 240 1.00 -3.32 6.64
N PRO A 241 0.67 -4.62 6.70
CA PRO A 241 -0.14 -5.38 5.74
C PRO A 241 -1.65 -5.06 5.81
N VAL A 242 -2.37 -5.20 4.68
CA VAL A 242 -3.81 -4.91 4.65
C VAL A 242 -4.63 -5.79 5.61
N ARG A 243 -5.59 -5.19 6.29
CA ARG A 243 -6.56 -5.81 7.21
C ARG A 243 -7.97 -5.31 6.94
N PHE A 244 -8.96 -6.11 7.33
CA PHE A 244 -10.36 -5.69 7.30
C PHE A 244 -10.60 -4.64 8.39
N ILE A 245 -11.36 -3.59 8.08
CA ILE A 245 -11.72 -2.52 9.01
C ILE A 245 -13.21 -2.65 9.37
N LYS A 246 -14.08 -2.65 8.37
CA LYS A 246 -15.54 -2.71 8.53
C LYS A 246 -16.25 -3.07 7.23
N LYS A 247 -17.54 -3.33 7.28
CA LYS A 247 -18.40 -3.37 6.08
C LYS A 247 -18.59 -1.96 5.52
N ARG A 248 -18.62 -1.84 4.19
CA ARG A 248 -18.84 -0.59 3.46
C ARG A 248 -20.28 -0.14 3.56
N PHE A 249 -21.20 -1.07 3.36
CA PHE A 249 -22.63 -0.86 3.49
C PHE A 249 -23.10 -1.48 4.80
N THR A 250 -23.92 -0.74 5.54
CA THR A 250 -24.64 -1.28 6.69
C THR A 250 -25.81 -2.12 6.15
N ALA A 251 -26.01 -3.30 6.72
CA ALA A 251 -27.21 -4.10 6.47
C ALA A 251 -28.42 -3.48 7.19
#